data_AF-A0A1I6CSA7-F1
#
_entry.id   AF-A0A1I6CSA7-F1
#
_cell.length_a   1.000
_cell.length_b   1.000
_cell.length_c   1.000
_cell.angle_alpha   90.00
_cell.angle_beta   90.00
_cell.angle_gamma   90.00
#
_symmetry.space_group_name_H-M   'P 1'
#
loop_
_entity.id
_entity.type
_entity.pdbx_description
1 polymer ?
#
loop_
_entity_poly.entity_id
_entity_poly.type
_entity_poly.pdbx_seq_one_letter_code
_entity_poly.pdbx_strand_id
1 'polypeptide(L)' 'MGTSRDPRKGKIDRIGKIALRRRGIGVREKIIRYRGLSLIFRLNGEQYDVFANQEKIASLETNNINEAIELYKSMALKH' A
#
# COMPACT_ATOMS: atom_id res chain seq x y z
N MET A 1 26.58 32.48 -15.11
CA MET A 1 26.32 31.21 -14.39
C MET A 1 24.86 30.82 -14.60
N GLY A 2 24.57 30.05 -15.65
CA GLY A 2 23.21 29.59 -15.94
C GLY A 2 22.84 28.44 -15.01
N THR A 3 21.84 28.63 -14.16
CA THR A 3 21.22 27.51 -13.45
C THR A 3 20.43 26.72 -14.48
N SER A 4 21.08 25.68 -15.03
CA SER A 4 20.41 24.68 -15.86
C SER A 4 19.41 23.94 -14.97
N ARG A 5 18.18 24.46 -14.89
CA ARG A 5 17.03 23.71 -14.41
C ARG A 5 16.69 22.71 -15.50
N ASP A 6 17.29 21.53 -15.43
CA ASP A 6 16.97 20.42 -16.32
C ASP A 6 15.46 20.07 -16.18
N PRO A 7 14.63 20.32 -17.21
CA PRO A 7 13.20 20.04 -17.15
C PRO A 7 12.86 18.54 -17.16
N ARG A 8 13.86 17.64 -17.29
CA ARG A 8 13.68 16.18 -17.33
C ARG A 8 13.67 15.55 -15.93
N LYS A 9 14.17 16.24 -14.90
CA LYS A 9 14.26 15.71 -13.53
C LYS A 9 12.91 15.66 -12.78
N GLY A 10 11.88 16.33 -13.29
CA GLY A 10 10.51 16.31 -12.76
C GLY A 10 9.55 15.35 -13.47
N LYS A 11 9.98 14.71 -14.55
CA LYS A 11 9.24 13.68 -15.31
C LYS A 11 9.60 12.26 -14.84
N ILE A 12 10.04 12.11 -13.59
CA ILE A 12 10.19 10.79 -12.95
C ILE A 12 8.78 10.15 -12.90
N ASP A 13 8.55 9.35 -13.94
CA ASP A 13 7.64 8.24 -14.06
C ASP A 13 6.24 8.40 -13.45
N ARG A 14 5.47 9.35 -13.97
CA ARG A 14 4.03 9.35 -13.72
C ARG A 14 3.40 8.03 -14.22
N ILE A 15 3.86 7.53 -15.38
CA ILE A 15 3.45 6.24 -15.95
C ILE A 15 3.99 5.08 -15.11
N GLY A 16 5.29 5.04 -14.77
CA GLY A 16 5.84 4.00 -13.91
C GLY A 16 5.17 3.94 -12.52
N LYS A 17 4.88 5.09 -11.92
CA LYS A 17 4.14 5.17 -10.64
C LYS A 17 2.70 4.69 -10.77
N ILE A 18 2.01 4.98 -11.88
CA ILE A 18 0.67 4.43 -12.17
C ILE A 18 0.76 2.91 -12.38
N ALA A 19 1.76 2.42 -13.09
CA ALA A 19 1.96 0.99 -13.31
C ALA A 19 2.23 0.23 -12.00
N LEU A 20 3.06 0.78 -11.11
CA LEU A 20 3.31 0.23 -9.76
C LEU A 20 2.03 0.23 -8.91
N ARG A 21 1.26 1.32 -8.92
CA ARG A 21 -0.03 1.38 -8.20
C ARG A 21 -1.06 0.41 -8.75
N ARG A 22 -1.13 0.21 -10.07
CA ARG A 22 -1.99 -0.83 -10.69
C ARG A 22 -1.62 -2.23 -10.23
N ARG A 23 -0.33 -2.48 -9.98
CA ARG A 23 0.17 -3.74 -9.40
C ARG A 23 0.03 -3.82 -7.87
N GLY A 24 -0.40 -2.73 -7.22
CA GLY A 24 -0.58 -2.67 -5.77
C GLY A 24 0.64 -2.23 -4.97
N ILE A 25 1.75 -1.90 -5.64
CA ILE A 25 3.01 -1.53 -5.00
C ILE A 25 2.98 -0.05 -4.59
N GLY A 26 3.32 0.24 -3.33
CA GLY A 26 3.41 1.61 -2.84
C GLY A 26 2.06 2.33 -2.68
N VAL A 27 0.97 1.58 -2.54
CA VAL A 27 -0.37 2.13 -2.25
C VAL A 27 -0.39 2.56 -0.78
N ARG A 28 -0.43 3.88 -0.53
CA ARG A 28 -0.37 4.42 0.83
C ARG A 28 -1.46 3.89 1.75
N GLU A 29 -2.68 3.79 1.23
CA GLU A 29 -3.82 3.33 2.01
C GLU A 29 -4.84 2.63 1.11
N LYS A 30 -5.45 1.55 1.61
CA LYS A 30 -6.58 0.88 0.97
C LYS A 30 -7.57 0.41 2.02
N ILE A 31 -8.84 0.71 1.78
CA ILE A 31 -9.95 0.24 2.62
C ILE A 31 -10.65 -0.90 1.90
N ILE A 32 -10.92 -1.99 2.61
CA ILE A 32 -11.73 -3.10 2.10
C ILE A 32 -12.83 -3.47 3.11
N ARG A 33 -13.90 -4.08 2.61
CA ARG A 33 -14.90 -4.76 3.44
C ARG A 33 -14.56 -6.24 3.49
N TYR A 34 -14.44 -6.79 4.69
CA TYR A 34 -14.16 -8.22 4.90
C TYR A 34 -14.92 -8.73 6.13
N ARG A 35 -15.72 -9.80 5.96
CA ARG A 35 -16.56 -10.39 7.03
C ARG A 35 -17.40 -9.35 7.81
N GLY A 36 -17.96 -8.36 7.11
CA GLY A 36 -18.76 -7.29 7.73
C GLY A 36 -17.95 -6.16 8.37
N LEU A 37 -16.62 -6.29 8.49
CA LEU A 37 -15.73 -5.27 9.05
C LEU A 37 -15.12 -4.39 7.95
N SER A 38 -14.88 -3.11 8.29
CA SER A 38 -14.03 -2.21 7.49
C SER A 38 -12.58 -2.39 7.93
N LEU A 39 -11.76 -2.88 7.02
CA LEU A 39 -10.32 -3.01 7.23
C LEU A 39 -9.59 -1.90 6.48
N ILE A 40 -8.64 -1.26 7.16
CA ILE A 40 -7.80 -0.22 6.59
C ILE A 40 -6.37 -0.75 6.56
N PHE A 41 -5.80 -0.88 5.37
CA PHE A 41 -4.40 -1.23 5.17
C PHE A 41 -3.63 0.05 4.91
N ARG A 42 -2.63 0.36 5.74
CA ARG A 42 -1.78 1.54 5.61
C ARG A 42 -0.33 1.14 5.45
N LEU A 43 0.30 1.61 4.38
CA LEU A 43 1.72 1.38 4.14
C LEU A 43 2.56 2.20 5.13
N ASN A 44 3.39 1.53 5.91
CA ASN A 44 4.29 2.10 6.91
C ASN A 44 5.72 1.60 6.63
N GLY A 45 6.50 2.39 5.91
CA GLY A 45 7.81 1.95 5.40
C GLY A 45 7.66 0.83 4.36
N GLU A 46 8.13 -0.36 4.71
CA GLU A 46 8.12 -1.56 3.85
C GLU A 46 7.05 -2.59 4.23
N GLN A 47 6.16 -2.26 5.16
CA GLN A 47 5.10 -3.14 5.65
C GLN A 47 3.72 -2.47 5.60
N TYR A 48 2.64 -3.25 5.62
CA TYR A 48 1.28 -2.75 5.83
C TYR A 48 0.81 -3.00 7.26
N ASP A 49 0.37 -1.93 7.91
CA ASP A 49 -0.40 -2.01 9.15
C ASP A 49 -1.89 -2.16 8.81
N VAL A 50 -2.57 -3.11 9.45
CA VAL A 50 -4.01 -3.35 9.25
C VAL A 50 -4.77 -2.84 10.46
N PHE A 51 -5.79 -2.02 10.21
CA PHE A 51 -6.65 -1.46 11.24
C PHE A 51 -8.11 -1.90 11.05
N ALA A 52 -8.80 -2.18 12.14
CA ALA A 52 -10.24 -2.36 12.20
C ALA A 52 -10.79 -1.47 13.31
N ASN A 53 -11.87 -0.72 13.05
CA ASN A 53 -12.46 0.19 14.03
C ASN A 53 -11.45 1.13 14.72
N GLN A 54 -10.46 1.64 13.96
CA GLN A 54 -9.36 2.50 14.41
C GLN A 54 -8.28 1.80 15.28
N GLU A 55 -8.43 0.53 15.59
CA GLU A 55 -7.43 -0.27 16.29
C GLU A 55 -6.52 -1.01 15.31
N LYS A 56 -5.21 -1.03 15.58
CA LYS A 56 -4.25 -1.81 14.80
C LYS A 56 -4.35 -3.28 15.20
N ILE A 57 -4.71 -4.15 14.25
CA ILE A 57 -4.93 -5.58 14.49
C ILE A 57 -3.85 -6.49 13.89
N ALA A 58 -3.05 -6.00 12.94
CA ALA A 58 -1.95 -6.75 12.34
C ALA A 58 -0.88 -5.84 11.73
N SER A 59 0.32 -6.40 11.50
CA SER A 59 1.36 -5.83 10.64
C SER A 59 1.80 -6.91 9.65
N LEU A 60 1.99 -6.54 8.39
CA LEU A 60 2.27 -7.46 7.29
C LEU A 60 3.53 -7.00 6.55
N GLU A 61 4.58 -7.81 6.58
CA GLU A 61 5.89 -7.52 5.98
C GLU A 61 5.88 -7.61 4.44
N THR A 62 5.11 -6.73 3.79
CA THR A 62 5.09 -6.56 2.34
C THR A 62 4.79 -5.10 2.01
N ASN A 63 5.33 -4.62 0.89
CA ASN A 63 5.03 -3.29 0.34
C ASN A 63 3.97 -3.34 -0.79
N ASN A 64 3.43 -4.53 -1.07
CA ASN A 64 2.39 -4.78 -2.05
C ASN A 64 1.03 -5.00 -1.37
N ILE A 65 0.06 -4.12 -1.66
CA ILE A 65 -1.27 -4.20 -1.02
C ILE A 65 -2.03 -5.48 -1.35
N ASN A 66 -1.82 -6.06 -2.55
CA ASN A 66 -2.53 -7.27 -2.94
C ASN A 66 -2.03 -8.47 -2.15
N GLU A 67 -0.71 -8.58 -1.98
CA GLU A 67 -0.09 -9.58 -1.10
C GLU A 67 -0.53 -9.38 0.35
N ALA A 68 -0.55 -8.14 0.85
CA ALA A 68 -1.02 -7.83 2.20
C ALA A 68 -2.45 -8.33 2.45
N ILE A 69 -3.37 -8.11 1.51
CA ILE A 69 -4.75 -8.58 1.62
C ILE A 69 -4.82 -10.11 1.69
N GLU A 70 -4.07 -10.82 0.84
CA GLU A 70 -4.07 -12.29 0.82
C GLU A 70 -3.42 -12.89 2.08
N LEU A 71 -2.33 -12.28 2.57
CA LEU A 71 -1.70 -12.65 3.85
C LEU A 71 -2.69 -12.49 5.00
N TYR A 72 -3.37 -11.35 5.08
CA TYR A 72 -4.37 -11.11 6.13
C TYR A 72 -5.52 -12.13 6.08
N LYS A 73 -6.09 -12.38 4.90
CA LYS A 73 -7.15 -13.39 4.74
C LYS A 73 -6.69 -14.77 5.18
N SER A 74 -5.46 -15.16 4.81
CA SER A 74 -4.88 -16.45 5.16
C SER A 74 -4.67 -16.61 6.66
N MET A 75 -4.26 -15.55 7.37
CA MET A 75 -4.18 -15.53 8.83
C MET A 75 -5.57 -15.61 9.48
N ALA A 76 -6.53 -14.85 8.96
CA ALA A 76 -7.90 -14.80 9.47
C ALA A 76 -8.74 -16.06 9.16
N LEU A 77 -8.26 -16.94 8.29
CA LEU A 77 -8.90 -18.23 7.98
C LEU A 77 -8.46 -19.36 8.94
N LYS A 78 -7.34 -19.19 9.64
CA LYS A 78 -6.76 -20.19 10.56
C LYS A 78 -7.36 -20.15 11.98
N HIS A 79 -8.31 -19.25 12.22
CA HIS A 79 -9.09 -19.09 13.44
C HIS A 79 -10.58 -19.07 13.10
#